data_AF-A0A1N7DYC6-F1
#
_entry.id   AF-A0A1N7DYC6-F1
#
_cell.length_a   1.000
_cell.length_b   1.000
_cell.length_c   1.000
_cell.angle_alpha   90.00
_cell.angle_beta   90.00
_cell.angle_gamma   90.00
#
_symmetry.space_group_name_H-M   'P 1'
#
loop_
_entity.id
_entity.type
_entity.pdbx_description
1 polymer ?
#
loop_
_entity_poly.entity_id
_entity_poly.type
_entity_poly.pdbx_seq_one_letter_code
_entity_poly.pdbx_strand_id
1 'polypeptide(L)'
;MTKDDRYGATDDDYGDDYGEYSETESKTVAESGTGDSKSESSNAGGNAETNGNAGADTLPFIFARRTVKADREAMPVYVQDTTAGEISDLERELSQRFDGDKVMALDVREALMRAGLENMDDVQRVMEEWGYGRR
;
A
#
# COMPACT_ATOMS: atom_id res chain seq x y z
N MET A 1 -0.33 -30.71 37.70
CA MET A 1 0.11 -29.58 36.85
C MET A 1 1.04 -30.13 35.78
N THR A 2 0.46 -30.51 34.66
CA THR A 2 1.16 -30.99 33.46
C THR A 2 1.21 -29.86 32.43
N LYS A 3 2.23 -29.93 31.58
CA LYS A 3 2.89 -28.80 30.92
C LYS A 3 2.38 -28.58 29.49
N ASP A 4 1.11 -28.93 29.24
CA ASP A 4 0.55 -29.14 27.90
C ASP A 4 -0.57 -28.15 27.49
N ASP A 5 -0.92 -27.17 28.32
CA ASP A 5 -1.96 -26.17 27.97
C ASP A 5 -1.39 -24.89 27.35
N ARG A 6 -0.16 -24.94 26.82
CA ARG A 6 0.52 -23.78 26.22
C ARG A 6 0.50 -23.97 24.70
N TYR A 7 -0.40 -23.24 24.05
CA TYR A 7 -0.63 -23.20 22.58
C TYR A 7 -1.55 -24.29 22.04
N GLY A 8 -2.85 -24.13 22.30
CA GLY A 8 -3.90 -24.72 21.46
C GLY A 8 -3.86 -24.09 20.06
N ALA A 9 -4.07 -24.95 19.06
CA ALA A 9 -3.91 -24.72 17.63
C ALA A 9 -4.55 -23.43 17.09
N THR A 10 -3.74 -22.58 16.44
CA THR A 10 -4.22 -21.67 15.41
C THR A 10 -4.21 -22.43 14.10
N ASP A 11 -5.29 -23.18 13.88
CA ASP A 11 -5.66 -23.73 12.57
C ASP A 11 -6.46 -22.65 11.81
N ASP A 12 -5.82 -21.50 11.58
CA ASP A 12 -6.43 -20.42 10.80
C ASP A 12 -6.02 -20.61 9.34
N ASP A 13 -6.83 -21.42 8.68
CA ASP A 13 -7.00 -21.54 7.23
C ASP A 13 -7.44 -20.16 6.66
N TYR A 14 -6.47 -19.30 6.34
CA TYR A 14 -6.74 -18.10 5.56
C TYR A 14 -6.91 -18.47 4.09
N GLY A 15 -8.08 -19.03 3.79
CA GLY A 15 -8.57 -19.26 2.44
C GLY A 15 -8.75 -17.95 1.67
N ASP A 16 -8.31 -17.98 0.42
CA ASP A 16 -8.57 -16.97 -0.61
C ASP A 16 -10.09 -16.71 -0.74
N ASP A 17 -10.53 -15.51 -0.35
CA ASP A 17 -11.80 -14.93 -0.78
C ASP A 17 -11.59 -13.47 -1.18
N TYR A 18 -11.02 -13.26 -2.36
CA TYR A 18 -11.18 -12.01 -3.11
C TYR A 18 -12.45 -12.13 -3.97
N GLY A 19 -13.59 -12.12 -3.30
CA GLY A 19 -14.92 -12.04 -3.87
C GLY A 19 -15.33 -10.61 -4.21
N GLU A 20 -15.44 -10.37 -5.52
CA GLU A 20 -16.60 -9.73 -6.15
C GLU A 20 -16.83 -8.21 -5.92
N TYR A 21 -16.28 -7.46 -6.88
CA TYR A 21 -16.72 -6.14 -7.31
C TYR A 21 -18.21 -6.18 -7.69
N SER A 22 -19.08 -5.76 -6.78
CA SER A 22 -20.49 -5.49 -7.08
C SER A 22 -20.63 -4.24 -7.95
N GLU A 23 -20.58 -4.43 -9.27
CA GLU A 23 -21.17 -3.50 -10.25
C GLU A 23 -22.68 -3.40 -9.99
N THR A 24 -23.12 -2.31 -9.37
CA THR A 24 -24.54 -1.96 -9.39
C THR A 24 -24.88 -1.29 -10.72
N GLU A 25 -25.50 -2.08 -11.59
CA GLU A 25 -26.21 -1.67 -12.79
C GLU A 25 -27.13 -0.46 -12.55
N SER A 26 -27.03 0.55 -13.42
CA SER A 26 -28.08 1.55 -13.63
C SER A 26 -28.47 1.60 -15.10
N LYS A 27 -29.51 0.82 -15.39
CA LYS A 27 -30.59 0.97 -16.39
C LYS A 27 -30.38 1.97 -17.55
N THR A 28 -30.15 1.38 -18.72
CA THR A 28 -30.87 1.58 -20.01
C THR A 28 -31.51 2.94 -20.33
N VAL A 29 -30.98 3.60 -21.37
CA VAL A 29 -31.77 4.31 -22.41
C VAL A 29 -31.18 3.94 -23.78
N ALA A 30 -32.08 3.74 -24.73
CA ALA A 30 -31.90 3.05 -26.00
C ALA A 30 -31.38 3.90 -27.17
N GLU A 31 -30.83 3.15 -28.14
CA GLU A 31 -31.08 3.23 -29.59
C GLU A 31 -30.08 3.92 -30.55
N SER A 32 -29.76 3.13 -31.57
CA SER A 32 -29.37 3.45 -32.96
C SER A 32 -27.90 3.75 -33.29
N GLY A 33 -27.33 2.82 -34.07
CA GLY A 33 -25.94 2.82 -34.51
C GLY A 33 -25.67 3.55 -35.83
N THR A 34 -24.40 3.50 -36.24
CA THR A 34 -23.85 3.44 -37.61
C THR A 34 -22.38 3.86 -37.54
N GLY A 35 -21.46 3.14 -38.20
CA GLY A 35 -20.25 3.74 -38.78
C GLY A 35 -18.89 3.25 -38.27
N ASP A 36 -18.34 2.32 -39.05
CA ASP A 36 -16.95 1.91 -39.22
C ASP A 36 -15.85 2.97 -38.96
N SER A 37 -14.79 2.62 -38.22
CA SER A 37 -13.42 3.08 -38.48
C SER A 37 -12.37 2.21 -37.78
N LYS A 38 -11.74 1.40 -38.62
CA LYS A 38 -10.48 0.67 -38.50
C LYS A 38 -9.33 1.47 -37.85
N SER A 39 -8.60 0.87 -36.91
CA SER A 39 -7.15 1.05 -36.78
C SER A 39 -6.53 -0.08 -35.96
N GLU A 40 -5.97 -1.06 -36.68
CA GLU A 40 -4.94 -1.96 -36.15
C GLU A 40 -3.66 -1.14 -35.93
N SER A 41 -3.03 -1.26 -34.76
CA SER A 41 -1.60 -1.00 -34.63
C SER A 41 -1.00 -2.00 -33.64
N SER A 42 -0.52 -3.08 -34.23
CA SER A 42 0.49 -3.95 -33.64
C SER A 42 1.78 -3.16 -33.40
N ASN A 43 2.34 -3.24 -32.19
CA ASN A 43 3.79 -3.29 -32.09
C ASN A 43 4.24 -4.12 -30.89
N ALA A 44 4.77 -5.30 -31.21
CA ALA A 44 5.54 -6.12 -30.30
C ALA A 44 7.00 -5.64 -30.31
N GLY A 45 7.64 -5.64 -29.14
CA GLY A 45 9.09 -5.76 -29.03
C GLY A 45 9.81 -4.50 -28.55
N GLY A 46 10.40 -4.59 -27.34
CA GLY A 46 11.36 -3.62 -26.85
C GLY A 46 11.69 -3.82 -25.38
N ASN A 47 12.41 -4.89 -25.07
CA ASN A 47 13.10 -5.04 -23.79
C ASN A 47 14.17 -3.92 -23.73
N ALA A 48 13.89 -2.84 -23.01
CA ALA A 48 14.85 -1.76 -22.77
C ALA A 48 15.17 -1.74 -21.28
N GLU A 49 16.22 -2.48 -20.90
CA GLU A 49 17.02 -2.12 -19.75
C GLU A 49 17.54 -0.69 -19.98
N THR A 50 16.91 0.29 -19.37
CA THR A 50 17.50 1.64 -19.24
C THR A 50 18.06 1.79 -17.85
N ASN A 51 19.23 1.20 -17.65
CA ASN A 51 20.20 1.70 -16.69
C ASN A 51 20.63 3.10 -17.18
N GLY A 52 20.18 4.14 -16.49
CA GLY A 52 20.59 5.51 -16.78
C GLY A 52 19.48 6.53 -16.54
N ASN A 53 19.24 6.87 -15.28
CA ASN A 53 18.52 8.10 -14.95
C ASN A 53 19.40 9.02 -14.09
N ALA A 54 20.58 9.34 -14.60
CA ALA A 54 21.45 10.39 -14.07
C ALA A 54 20.91 11.79 -14.47
N GLY A 55 19.60 12.02 -14.26
CA GLY A 55 18.89 13.24 -14.67
C GLY A 55 17.50 13.44 -14.05
N ALA A 56 17.02 12.59 -13.14
CA ALA A 56 15.72 12.74 -12.47
C ALA A 56 15.79 13.32 -11.05
N ASP A 57 16.80 14.14 -10.78
CA ASP A 57 17.06 14.69 -9.44
C ASP A 57 16.18 15.90 -9.03
N THR A 58 15.02 16.17 -9.65
CA THR A 58 14.31 17.45 -9.36
C THR A 58 12.79 17.43 -9.26
N LEU A 59 12.10 16.29 -9.34
CA LEU A 59 10.66 16.25 -9.10
C LEU A 59 10.34 15.58 -7.77
N PRO A 60 9.55 16.23 -6.88
CA PRO A 60 9.05 15.58 -5.67
C PRO A 60 8.36 14.25 -5.99
N PHE A 61 8.48 13.30 -5.07
CA PHE A 61 8.08 11.90 -5.26
C PHE A 61 6.67 11.72 -5.86
N ILE A 62 5.68 12.51 -5.42
CA ILE A 62 4.30 12.42 -5.89
C ILE A 62 4.14 12.73 -7.39
N PHE A 63 5.02 13.57 -7.96
CA PHE A 63 4.97 13.97 -9.38
C PHE A 63 5.82 13.07 -10.28
N ALA A 64 6.80 12.36 -9.71
CA ALA A 64 7.68 11.47 -10.46
C ALA A 64 7.07 10.07 -10.68
N ARG A 65 6.15 9.64 -9.82
CA ARG A 65 5.60 8.28 -9.85
C ARG A 65 4.51 8.07 -10.90
N ARG A 66 4.47 6.86 -11.49
CA ARG A 66 3.41 6.42 -12.42
C ARG A 66 2.15 5.93 -11.70
N THR A 67 2.32 5.18 -10.62
CA THR A 67 1.24 4.70 -9.76
C THR A 67 1.71 4.71 -8.31
N VAL A 68 0.80 4.53 -7.35
CA VAL A 68 1.16 4.43 -5.93
C VAL A 68 2.11 3.25 -5.65
N LYS A 69 2.03 2.16 -6.43
CA LYS A 69 2.87 0.96 -6.27
C LYS A 69 4.11 0.95 -7.17
N ALA A 70 4.23 1.92 -8.09
CA ALA A 70 5.32 1.92 -9.07
C ALA A 70 6.66 2.02 -8.35
N ASP A 71 7.63 1.23 -8.82
CA ASP A 71 9.01 1.27 -8.35
C ASP A 71 9.15 0.92 -6.85
N ARG A 72 8.23 0.11 -6.31
CA ARG A 72 8.24 -0.39 -4.92
C ARG A 72 8.26 -1.92 -4.87
N GLU A 73 9.03 -2.45 -3.92
CA GLU A 73 8.94 -3.85 -3.53
C GLU A 73 7.80 -4.04 -2.51
N ALA A 74 7.03 -5.13 -2.66
CA ALA A 74 5.94 -5.42 -1.73
C ALA A 74 6.50 -5.95 -0.41
N MET A 75 6.18 -5.27 0.70
CA MET A 75 6.56 -5.68 2.05
C MET A 75 5.29 -5.85 2.91
N PRO A 76 4.88 -7.09 3.24
CA PRO A 76 3.79 -7.31 4.19
C PRO A 76 4.28 -7.01 5.61
N VAL A 77 3.52 -6.20 6.35
CA VAL A 77 3.79 -5.88 7.76
C VAL A 77 2.53 -6.16 8.56
N TYR A 78 2.67 -6.97 9.61
CA TYR A 78 1.61 -7.20 10.61
C TYR A 78 1.92 -6.34 11.84
N VAL A 79 0.88 -5.68 12.37
CA VAL A 79 0.98 -4.80 13.54
C VAL A 79 -0.10 -5.18 14.57
N GLN A 80 0.07 -4.75 15.82
CA GLN A 80 -0.97 -4.92 16.84
C GLN A 80 -2.20 -4.05 16.51
N ASP A 81 -3.37 -4.44 17.00
CA ASP A 81 -4.65 -3.76 16.73
C ASP A 81 -4.63 -2.27 17.10
N THR A 82 -3.98 -1.93 18.22
CA THR A 82 -3.81 -0.55 18.67
C THR A 82 -3.02 0.27 17.66
N THR A 83 -1.88 -0.26 17.19
CA THR A 83 -1.05 0.37 16.15
C THR A 83 -1.80 0.48 14.82
N ALA A 84 -2.59 -0.53 14.43
CA ALA A 84 -3.40 -0.46 13.22
C ALA A 84 -4.45 0.67 13.28
N GLY A 85 -5.08 0.85 14.45
CA GLY A 85 -6.00 1.96 14.70
C GLY A 85 -5.33 3.32 14.58
N GLU A 86 -4.18 3.49 15.24
CA GLU A 86 -3.40 4.74 15.19
C GLU A 86 -2.95 5.10 13.76
N ILE A 87 -2.53 4.11 12.97
CA ILE A 87 -2.19 4.32 11.56
C ILE A 87 -3.41 4.78 10.75
N SER A 88 -4.57 4.15 10.97
CA SER A 88 -5.81 4.51 10.26
C SER A 88 -6.28 5.93 10.60
N ASP A 89 -6.10 6.35 11.86
CA ASP A 89 -6.40 7.71 12.30
C ASP A 89 -5.43 8.72 11.70
N LEU A 90 -4.13 8.40 11.66
CA LEU A 90 -3.12 9.23 11.02
C LEU A 90 -3.37 9.38 9.52
N GLU A 91 -3.73 8.31 8.81
CA GLU A 91 -4.06 8.35 7.38
C GLU A 91 -5.19 9.37 7.11
N ARG A 92 -6.24 9.34 7.94
CA ARG A 92 -7.36 10.28 7.86
C ARG A 92 -6.92 11.71 8.18
N GLU A 93 -6.13 11.89 9.23
CA GLU A 93 -5.64 13.20 9.66
C GLU A 93 -4.75 13.86 8.60
N LEU A 94 -3.80 13.11 8.02
CA LEU A 94 -2.92 13.62 6.97
C LEU A 94 -3.68 13.92 5.68
N SER A 95 -4.66 13.09 5.30
CA SER A 95 -5.53 13.38 4.16
C SER A 95 -6.33 14.68 4.33
N GLN A 96 -6.68 15.06 5.56
CA GLN A 96 -7.36 16.33 5.83
C GLN A 96 -6.39 17.52 5.87
N ARG A 97 -5.14 17.31 6.31
CA ARG A 97 -4.14 18.39 6.40
C ARG A 97 -3.56 18.80 5.06
N PHE A 98 -3.37 17.86 4.14
CA PHE A 98 -2.77 18.13 2.82
C PHE A 98 -3.82 18.55 1.78
N ASP A 99 -4.66 19.54 2.14
CA ASP A 99 -5.74 20.18 1.35
C ASP A 99 -5.71 19.94 -0.18
N GLY A 100 -6.27 18.81 -0.63
CA GLY A 100 -6.50 18.51 -2.05
C GLY A 100 -5.51 17.55 -2.71
N ASP A 101 -4.41 17.18 -2.05
CA ASP A 101 -3.52 16.13 -2.55
C ASP A 101 -4.11 14.74 -2.30
N LYS A 102 -3.96 13.85 -3.27
CA LYS A 102 -4.37 12.45 -3.13
C LYS A 102 -3.35 11.69 -2.27
N VAL A 103 -3.47 11.85 -0.95
CA VAL A 103 -2.69 11.10 0.04
C VAL A 103 -3.14 9.64 0.02
N MET A 104 -2.27 8.75 -0.43
CA MET A 104 -2.57 7.32 -0.45
C MET A 104 -2.10 6.67 0.85
N ALA A 105 -2.87 5.72 1.37
CA ALA A 105 -2.50 4.95 2.57
C ALA A 105 -1.09 4.34 2.48
N LEU A 106 -0.70 3.85 1.30
CA LEU A 106 0.64 3.31 1.06
C LEU A 106 1.75 4.36 1.23
N ASP A 107 1.47 5.63 0.91
CA ASP A 107 2.43 6.73 1.12
C ASP A 107 2.58 7.05 2.60
N VAL A 108 1.48 7.07 3.35
CA VAL A 108 1.50 7.32 4.79
C VAL A 108 2.27 6.23 5.52
N ARG A 109 2.03 4.96 5.18
CA ARG A 109 2.74 3.82 5.78
C ARG A 109 4.22 3.83 5.46
N GLU A 110 4.60 4.15 4.23
CA GLU A 110 6.00 4.31 3.87
C GLU A 110 6.65 5.48 4.61
N ALA A 111 5.95 6.62 4.72
CA ALA A 111 6.43 7.77 5.48
C ALA A 111 6.62 7.46 6.97
N LEU A 112 5.72 6.67 7.57
CA LEU A 112 5.87 6.18 8.94
C LEU A 112 7.14 5.32 9.10
N MET A 113 7.35 4.35 8.19
CA MET A 113 8.55 3.52 8.20
C MET A 113 9.81 4.36 8.03
N ARG A 114 9.79 5.32 7.09
CA ARG A 114 10.91 6.22 6.84
C ARG A 114 11.23 7.09 8.06
N ALA A 115 10.21 7.68 8.69
CA ALA A 115 10.37 8.46 9.90
C ALA A 115 10.93 7.62 11.05
N GLY A 116 10.47 6.37 11.23
CA GLY A 116 11.02 5.45 12.22
C GLY A 116 12.51 5.11 11.96
N LEU A 117 12.89 4.90 10.70
CA LEU A 117 14.29 4.68 10.31
C LEU A 117 15.18 5.89 10.57
N GLU A 118 14.63 7.10 10.48
CA GLU A 118 15.34 8.36 10.77
C GLU A 118 15.38 8.67 12.29
N ASN A 119 14.51 8.05 13.09
CA ASN A 119 14.40 8.27 14.53
C ASN A 119 14.57 6.95 15.31
N MET A 120 15.77 6.35 15.20
CA MET A 120 16.05 5.03 15.78
C MET A 120 15.85 4.96 17.30
N ASP A 121 16.08 6.05 18.02
CA ASP A 121 15.90 6.11 19.49
C ASP A 121 14.44 5.93 19.89
N ASP A 122 13.49 6.48 19.11
CA ASP A 122 12.06 6.30 19.35
C ASP A 122 11.63 4.86 19.09
N VAL A 123 12.18 4.24 18.04
CA VAL A 123 11.95 2.82 17.75
C VAL A 123 12.47 1.96 18.90
N GLN A 124 13.70 2.22 19.38
CA GLN A 124 14.25 1.49 20.52
C GLN A 124 13.38 1.65 21.76
N ARG A 125 12.93 2.86 22.09
CA ARG A 125 12.05 3.13 23.23
C ARG A 125 10.75 2.32 23.15
N VAL A 126 10.08 2.30 21.98
CA VAL A 126 8.87 1.49 21.78
C VAL A 126 9.16 0.00 22.00
N MET A 127 10.31 -0.50 21.52
CA MET A 127 10.72 -1.89 21.77
C MET A 127 10.99 -2.16 23.25
N GLU A 128 11.62 -1.23 23.98
CA GLU A 128 11.84 -1.35 25.42
C GLU A 128 10.51 -1.35 26.20
N GLU A 129 9.54 -0.53 25.78
CA GLU A 129 8.18 -0.51 26.34
C GLU A 129 7.49 -1.89 26.17
N TRP A 130 7.64 -2.50 24.99
CA TRP A 130 7.21 -3.90 24.73
C TRP A 130 8.00 -4.94 25.54
N GLY A 131 9.13 -4.56 26.12
CA GLY A 131 9.92 -5.38 27.03
C GLY A 131 11.14 -6.06 26.42
N TYR A 132 11.53 -5.67 25.21
CA TYR A 132 12.85 -6.02 24.71
C TYR A 132 13.94 -5.42 25.63
N GLY A 133 15.08 -6.11 25.75
CA GLY A 133 16.20 -5.65 26.58
C GLY A 133 16.05 -5.85 28.09
N ARG A 134 14.85 -6.16 28.60
CA ARG A 134 14.66 -6.57 30.01
C ARG A 134 15.21 -7.99 30.20
N ARG A 135 16.29 -8.12 30.98
CA ARG A 135 16.85 -9.39 31.46
C ARG A 135 16.79 -9.44 32.98
#